data_AF-A0A0A8JZ76-F1
#
_entry.id   AF-A0A0A8JZ76-F1
#
_cell.length_a   1.000
_cell.length_b   1.000
_cell.length_c   1.000
_cell.angle_alpha   90.00
_cell.angle_beta   90.00
_cell.angle_gamma   90.00
#
_symmetry.space_group_name_H-M   'P 1'
#
loop_
_entity.id
_entity.type
_entity.pdbx_description
1 polymer ?
#
loop_
_entity_poly.entity_id
_entity_poly.type
_entity_poly.pdbx_seq_one_letter_code
_entity_poly.pdbx_strand_id
1 'polypeptide(L)'
;METVALSVLFAVLNRLRGWVGILVWLAAGAFGLIVWALTGEWIAAAAATGAFVIGESWGWTKWIRCTPGHFTQKQYDVLFLDDDTGKINGTYWLAELIAPERKDYWAHCFLGAYLRGLWWWLPVFGVLAWFGLVNFVDGAVSAAALSFAFPVVYWLAYRLPEIFGLRYLMRAEIIYGAIYGAVLGLTLFGV
;
A
#
# COMPACT_ATOMS: atom_id res chain seq x y z
N MET A 1 -21.38 -8.22 6.78
CA MET A 1 -21.61 -6.80 6.35
C MET A 1 -20.39 -5.92 6.66
N GLU A 2 -19.60 -6.34 7.65
CA GLU A 2 -18.37 -5.72 8.14
C GLU A 2 -17.32 -5.54 7.03
N THR A 3 -17.08 -6.56 6.20
CA THR A 3 -16.11 -6.50 5.09
C THR A 3 -16.44 -5.40 4.07
N VAL A 4 -17.72 -5.23 3.74
CA VAL A 4 -18.16 -4.17 2.81
C VAL A 4 -17.95 -2.79 3.45
N ALA A 5 -18.29 -2.65 4.73
CA ALA A 5 -18.08 -1.40 5.47
C ALA A 5 -16.60 -1.02 5.54
N LEU A 6 -15.71 -1.99 5.83
CA LEU A 6 -14.26 -1.77 5.82
C LEU A 6 -13.74 -1.40 4.44
N SER A 7 -14.23 -2.05 3.37
CA SER A 7 -13.87 -1.73 1.99
C SER A 7 -14.20 -0.27 1.66
N VAL A 8 -15.42 0.18 1.99
CA VAL A 8 -15.84 1.57 1.74
C VAL A 8 -15.02 2.55 2.58
N LEU A 9 -14.85 2.26 3.87
CA LEU A 9 -14.07 3.10 4.79
C LEU A 9 -12.65 3.32 4.28
N PHE A 10 -11.94 2.23 3.93
CA PHE A 10 -10.56 2.32 3.50
C PHE A 10 -10.39 2.85 2.08
N ALA A 11 -11.39 2.72 1.21
CA ALA A 11 -11.42 3.44 -0.07
C ALA A 11 -11.37 4.96 0.15
N VAL A 12 -12.19 5.47 1.10
CA VAL A 12 -12.23 6.90 1.45
C VAL A 12 -10.94 7.31 2.15
N LEU A 13 -10.51 6.59 3.19
CA LEU A 13 -9.31 6.93 3.96
C LEU A 13 -8.04 6.90 3.10
N ASN A 14 -7.91 5.91 2.20
CA ASN A 14 -6.74 5.83 1.33
C ASN A 14 -6.70 6.99 0.32
N ARG A 15 -7.87 7.44 -0.17
CA ARG A 15 -7.94 8.62 -1.04
C ARG A 15 -7.62 9.91 -0.30
N LEU A 16 -8.15 10.07 0.92
CA LEU A 16 -7.85 11.23 1.77
C LEU A 16 -6.35 11.30 2.07
N ARG A 17 -5.73 10.17 2.46
CA ARG A 17 -4.28 10.05 2.64
C ARG A 17 -3.49 10.48 1.40
N GLY A 18 -3.89 10.01 0.22
CA GLY A 18 -3.24 10.35 -1.05
C GLY A 18 -3.40 11.82 -1.46
N TRP A 19 -4.44 12.52 -0.97
CA TRP A 19 -4.66 13.94 -1.24
C TRP A 19 -3.81 14.84 -0.35
N VAL A 20 -3.75 14.55 0.96
CA VAL A 20 -3.00 15.36 1.93
C VAL A 20 -2.27 14.41 2.87
N GLY A 21 -0.93 14.40 2.79
CA GLY A 21 -0.10 13.41 3.50
C GLY A 21 -0.34 13.33 5.01
N ILE A 22 -0.70 14.44 5.67
CA ILE A 22 -1.01 14.44 7.12
C ILE A 22 -2.25 13.59 7.46
N LEU A 23 -3.13 13.33 6.50
CA LEU A 23 -4.33 12.50 6.69
C LEU A 23 -3.99 11.00 6.81
N VAL A 24 -2.71 10.61 6.66
CA VAL A 24 -2.23 9.30 7.12
C VAL A 24 -2.59 9.05 8.59
N TRP A 25 -2.52 10.08 9.44
CA TRP A 25 -2.84 9.95 10.86
C TRP A 25 -4.31 9.65 11.11
N LEU A 26 -5.21 10.14 10.25
CA LEU A 26 -6.62 9.78 10.31
C LEU A 26 -6.84 8.32 9.90
N ALA A 27 -6.19 7.87 8.83
CA ALA A 27 -6.28 6.48 8.39
C ALA A 27 -5.70 5.52 9.44
N ALA A 28 -4.53 5.83 9.98
CA ALA A 28 -3.88 5.07 11.03
C ALA A 28 -4.68 5.07 12.33
N GLY A 29 -5.24 6.22 12.73
CA GLY A 29 -6.10 6.35 13.90
C GLY A 29 -7.39 5.54 13.76
N ALA A 30 -8.05 5.60 12.60
CA ALA A 30 -9.22 4.76 12.32
C ALA A 30 -8.88 3.27 12.39
N PHE A 31 -7.73 2.85 11.84
CA PHE A 31 -7.25 1.48 11.93
C PHE A 31 -6.96 1.06 13.38
N GLY A 32 -6.29 1.91 14.16
CA GLY A 32 -6.06 1.69 15.59
C GLY A 32 -7.35 1.55 16.40
N LEU A 33 -8.36 2.38 16.11
CA LEU A 33 -9.67 2.30 16.75
C LEU A 33 -10.41 0.99 16.42
N ILE A 34 -10.28 0.48 15.19
CA ILE A 34 -10.80 -0.84 14.82
C ILE A 34 -10.12 -1.93 15.66
N VAL A 35 -8.79 -1.89 15.77
CA VAL A 35 -8.03 -2.86 16.59
C VAL A 35 -8.42 -2.76 18.07
N TRP A 36 -8.58 -1.55 18.60
CA TRP A 36 -9.07 -1.34 19.96
C TRP A 36 -10.47 -1.92 20.15
N ALA A 37 -11.39 -1.68 19.22
CA ALA A 37 -12.76 -2.18 19.30
C ALA A 37 -12.82 -3.72 19.28
N LEU A 38 -11.86 -4.38 18.63
CA LEU A 38 -11.78 -5.85 18.56
C LEU A 38 -11.07 -6.48 19.76
N THR A 39 -10.10 -5.80 20.36
CA THR A 39 -9.27 -6.36 21.44
C THR A 39 -9.61 -5.83 22.83
N GLY A 40 -10.16 -4.63 22.93
CA GLY A 40 -10.26 -3.85 24.16
C GLY A 40 -8.94 -3.24 24.65
N GLU A 41 -7.84 -3.45 23.91
CA GLU A 41 -6.48 -3.18 24.37
C GLU A 41 -5.85 -1.95 23.69
N TRP A 42 -5.51 -0.93 24.48
CA TRP A 42 -4.89 0.30 23.97
C TRP A 42 -3.48 0.07 23.43
N ILE A 43 -2.75 -0.90 23.99
CA ILE A 43 -1.40 -1.26 23.52
C ILE A 43 -1.48 -1.86 22.11
N ALA A 44 -2.45 -2.74 21.86
CA ALA A 44 -2.69 -3.32 20.54
C ALA A 44 -3.04 -2.24 19.51
N ALA A 45 -3.92 -1.32 19.87
CA ALA A 45 -4.33 -0.20 19.03
C ALA A 45 -3.16 0.74 18.69
N ALA A 46 -2.33 1.08 19.68
CA ALA A 46 -1.16 1.93 19.49
C ALA A 46 -0.10 1.23 18.62
N ALA A 47 0.17 -0.05 18.84
CA ALA A 47 1.09 -0.84 18.03
C ALA A 47 0.63 -0.93 16.56
N ALA A 48 -0.67 -1.19 16.34
CA ALA A 48 -1.25 -1.27 15.01
C ALA A 48 -1.20 0.07 14.27
N THR A 49 -1.50 1.17 14.98
CA THR A 49 -1.38 2.55 14.46
C THR A 49 0.08 2.85 14.07
N GLY A 50 1.03 2.53 14.95
CA GLY A 50 2.45 2.74 14.72
C GLY A 50 2.96 1.96 13.51
N ALA A 51 2.62 0.66 13.41
CA ALA A 51 2.97 -0.18 12.27
C ALA A 51 2.42 0.38 10.96
N PHE A 52 1.18 0.88 10.97
CA PHE A 52 0.55 1.49 9.81
C PHE A 52 1.29 2.76 9.34
N VAL A 53 1.64 3.66 10.27
CA VAL A 53 2.36 4.91 9.97
C VAL A 53 3.79 4.64 9.48
N ILE A 54 4.50 3.71 10.13
CA ILE A 54 5.87 3.34 9.75
C ILE A 54 5.91 2.80 8.32
N GLY A 55 5.01 1.89 7.98
CA GLY A 55 4.97 1.31 6.62
C GLY A 55 4.60 2.32 5.53
N GLU A 56 3.81 3.34 5.85
CA GLU A 56 3.50 4.43 4.94
C GLU A 56 4.74 5.29 4.62
N SER A 57 5.53 5.63 5.65
CA SER A 57 6.64 6.58 5.55
C SER A 57 7.82 6.14 4.67
N TRP A 58 7.89 4.87 4.25
CA TRP A 58 9.02 4.33 3.52
C TRP A 58 8.79 4.26 1.99
N GLY A 59 9.64 4.94 1.21
CA GLY A 59 9.79 4.71 -0.23
C GLY A 59 8.73 5.35 -1.16
N TRP A 60 7.77 6.12 -0.64
CA TRP A 60 6.61 6.64 -1.40
C TRP A 60 6.98 7.46 -2.66
N THR A 61 8.02 8.28 -2.61
CA THR A 61 8.33 9.23 -3.70
C THR A 61 8.83 8.56 -4.98
N LYS A 62 9.72 7.56 -4.91
CA LYS A 62 10.21 6.86 -6.12
C LYS A 62 9.12 6.01 -6.75
N TRP A 63 8.35 5.29 -5.94
CA TRP A 63 7.39 4.30 -6.45
C TRP A 63 6.14 4.91 -7.07
N ILE A 64 5.68 6.09 -6.64
CA ILE A 64 4.63 6.83 -7.37
C ILE A 64 5.12 7.22 -8.77
N ARG A 65 6.37 7.68 -8.88
CA ARG A 65 6.94 8.11 -10.16
C ARG A 65 7.29 6.92 -11.05
N CYS A 66 7.46 5.73 -10.47
CA CYS A 66 7.66 4.45 -11.13
C CYS A 66 6.34 3.67 -11.29
N THR A 67 5.18 4.33 -11.34
CA THR A 67 3.91 3.59 -11.44
C THR A 67 3.95 2.67 -12.68
N PRO A 68 3.75 1.34 -12.55
CA PRO A 68 3.99 0.42 -13.67
C PRO A 68 3.17 0.79 -14.91
N GLY A 69 3.87 1.11 -16.00
CA GLY A 69 3.27 1.50 -17.28
C GLY A 69 3.00 3.00 -17.46
N HIS A 70 3.28 3.85 -16.47
CA HIS A 70 3.09 5.30 -16.58
C HIS A 70 4.21 5.99 -17.38
N PHE A 71 5.45 5.53 -17.22
CA PHE A 71 6.61 5.99 -17.96
C PHE A 71 7.41 4.82 -18.55
N THR A 72 8.08 5.08 -19.66
CA THR A 72 9.24 4.30 -20.12
C THR A 72 10.50 4.79 -19.42
N GLN A 73 11.57 3.98 -19.37
CA GLN A 73 12.88 4.41 -18.85
C GLN A 73 13.31 5.75 -19.46
N LYS A 74 13.18 5.91 -20.79
CA LYS A 74 13.57 7.12 -21.49
C LYS A 74 12.78 8.36 -21.06
N GLN A 75 11.48 8.20 -20.79
CA GLN A 75 10.65 9.29 -20.28
C GLN A 75 10.98 9.61 -18.83
N TYR A 76 11.22 8.58 -18.01
CA TYR A 76 11.61 8.74 -16.62
C TYR A 76 12.94 9.48 -16.52
N ASP A 77 13.95 9.05 -17.29
CA ASP A 77 15.25 9.70 -17.34
C ASP A 77 15.06 11.18 -17.67
N VAL A 78 14.43 11.55 -18.79
CA VAL A 78 14.24 12.96 -19.20
C VAL A 78 13.51 13.82 -18.15
N LEU A 79 12.49 13.27 -17.49
CA LEU A 79 11.68 14.01 -16.52
C LEU A 79 12.32 14.09 -15.13
N PHE A 80 13.23 13.15 -14.82
CA PHE A 80 13.78 12.94 -13.49
C PHE A 80 15.31 12.69 -13.54
N LEU A 81 16.01 13.36 -14.47
CA LEU A 81 17.42 13.12 -14.87
C LEU A 81 18.40 13.08 -13.69
N ASP A 82 18.10 13.78 -12.59
CA ASP A 82 18.93 13.88 -11.38
C ASP A 82 18.18 13.45 -10.10
N ASP A 83 17.10 12.69 -10.24
CA ASP A 83 16.27 12.31 -9.09
C ASP A 83 16.85 11.08 -8.37
N ASP A 84 17.67 11.34 -7.36
CA ASP A 84 18.11 10.33 -6.39
C ASP A 84 17.07 10.07 -5.30
N THR A 85 15.93 10.76 -5.33
CA THR A 85 14.89 10.62 -4.30
C THR A 85 14.36 9.19 -4.30
N GLY A 86 14.66 8.46 -3.23
CA GLY A 86 14.29 7.07 -3.06
C GLY A 86 15.26 6.04 -3.66
N LYS A 87 16.36 6.42 -4.34
CA LYS A 87 17.43 5.45 -4.66
C LYS A 87 18.17 4.95 -3.42
N ILE A 88 18.14 5.72 -2.34
CA ILE A 88 18.73 5.36 -1.03
C ILE A 88 17.79 4.43 -0.23
N ASN A 89 16.60 4.10 -0.75
CA ASN A 89 15.64 3.26 -0.03
C ASN A 89 15.98 1.75 -0.19
N GLY A 90 15.77 0.96 0.88
CA GLY A 90 16.10 -0.47 0.86
C GLY A 90 15.31 -1.29 -0.18
N THR A 91 14.09 -0.86 -0.51
CA THR A 91 13.25 -1.52 -1.53
C THR A 91 13.80 -1.34 -2.95
N TYR A 92 14.47 -0.22 -3.23
CA TYR A 92 15.06 0.08 -4.53
C TYR A 92 16.30 -0.75 -4.73
N TRP A 93 17.16 -0.81 -3.71
CA TRP A 93 18.34 -1.67 -3.74
C TRP A 93 17.96 -3.14 -3.98
N LEU A 94 16.95 -3.65 -3.28
CA LEU A 94 16.44 -5.01 -3.50
C LEU A 94 15.86 -5.21 -4.90
N ALA A 95 15.11 -4.23 -5.42
CA ALA A 95 14.57 -4.29 -6.77
C ALA A 95 15.69 -4.28 -7.82
N GLU A 96 16.72 -3.44 -7.64
CA GLU A 96 17.87 -3.31 -8.54
C GLU A 96 18.69 -4.60 -8.62
N LEU A 97 18.82 -5.33 -7.50
CA LEU A 97 19.53 -6.61 -7.47
C LEU A 97 18.83 -7.71 -8.31
N ILE A 98 17.50 -7.72 -8.32
CA ILE A 98 16.70 -8.78 -8.95
C ILE A 98 16.34 -8.40 -10.39
N ALA A 99 15.90 -7.16 -10.59
CA ALA A 99 15.48 -6.58 -11.85
C ALA A 99 16.12 -5.19 -12.02
N PRO A 100 17.32 -5.11 -12.62
CA PRO A 100 18.01 -3.84 -12.78
C PRO A 100 17.19 -2.84 -13.60
N GLU A 101 17.06 -1.60 -13.10
CA GLU A 101 16.21 -0.55 -13.66
C GLU A 101 16.49 -0.33 -15.16
N ARG A 102 17.77 -0.27 -15.53
CA ARG A 102 18.19 -0.04 -16.93
C ARG A 102 18.03 -1.24 -17.85
N LYS A 103 17.84 -2.44 -17.31
CA LYS A 103 17.65 -3.67 -18.11
C LYS A 103 16.17 -3.95 -18.33
N ASP A 104 15.38 -3.84 -17.26
CA ASP A 104 13.94 -4.05 -17.30
C ASP A 104 13.24 -3.09 -16.33
N TYR A 105 13.00 -1.87 -16.82
CA TYR A 105 12.37 -0.81 -16.04
C TYR A 105 11.00 -1.21 -15.50
N TRP A 106 10.22 -1.96 -16.29
CA TRP A 106 8.88 -2.35 -15.89
C TRP A 106 8.93 -3.35 -14.73
N ALA A 107 9.76 -4.39 -14.85
CA ALA A 107 9.95 -5.37 -13.78
C ALA A 107 10.53 -4.71 -12.52
N HIS A 108 11.48 -3.78 -12.68
CA HIS A 108 12.04 -3.00 -11.58
C HIS A 108 10.97 -2.21 -10.81
N CYS A 109 10.17 -1.42 -11.52
CA CYS A 109 9.08 -0.64 -10.93
C CYS A 109 8.05 -1.53 -10.22
N PHE A 110 7.65 -2.62 -10.89
CA PHE A 110 6.66 -3.55 -10.36
C PHE A 110 7.17 -4.21 -9.07
N LEU A 111 8.40 -4.72 -9.10
CA LEU A 111 9.03 -5.38 -7.98
C LEU A 111 9.25 -4.41 -6.81
N GLY A 112 9.73 -3.20 -7.08
CA GLY A 112 9.93 -2.19 -6.05
C GLY A 112 8.64 -1.78 -5.34
N ALA A 113 7.55 -1.61 -6.11
CA ALA A 113 6.23 -1.33 -5.58
C ALA A 113 5.69 -2.51 -4.74
N TYR A 114 5.90 -3.75 -5.18
CA TYR A 114 5.57 -4.97 -4.43
C TYR A 114 6.35 -5.07 -3.11
N LEU A 115 7.68 -4.91 -3.15
CA LEU A 115 8.54 -4.96 -1.97
C LEU A 115 8.19 -3.87 -0.95
N ARG A 116 7.81 -2.69 -1.43
CA ARG A 116 7.30 -1.61 -0.60
C ARG A 116 5.94 -1.97 0.04
N GLY A 117 5.07 -2.63 -0.71
CA GLY A 117 3.85 -3.22 -0.14
C GLY A 117 4.16 -4.19 0.99
N LEU A 118 5.15 -5.08 0.81
CA LEU A 118 5.52 -6.07 1.82
C LEU A 118 6.08 -5.40 3.07
N TRP A 119 6.95 -4.40 2.89
CA TRP A 119 7.48 -3.58 3.98
C TRP A 119 6.38 -2.93 4.82
N TRP A 120 5.27 -2.55 4.19
CA TRP A 120 4.15 -1.95 4.89
C TRP A 120 3.25 -3.00 5.57
N TRP A 121 2.78 -3.99 4.82
CA TRP A 121 1.74 -4.88 5.31
C TRP A 121 2.27 -5.97 6.26
N LEU A 122 3.53 -6.39 6.12
CA LEU A 122 4.09 -7.42 7.02
C LEU A 122 4.13 -6.93 8.48
N PRO A 123 4.62 -5.73 8.82
CA PRO A 123 4.51 -5.21 10.18
C PRO A 123 3.07 -5.07 10.66
N VAL A 124 2.16 -4.58 9.81
CA VAL A 124 0.75 -4.40 10.17
C VAL A 124 0.10 -5.73 10.54
N PHE A 125 0.17 -6.73 9.66
CA PHE A 125 -0.40 -8.06 9.94
C PHE A 125 0.40 -8.82 11.01
N GLY A 126 1.69 -8.57 11.14
CA GLY A 126 2.51 -9.10 12.24
C GLY A 126 2.02 -8.63 13.60
N VAL A 127 1.66 -7.34 13.73
CA VAL A 127 1.02 -6.81 14.94
C VAL A 127 -0.35 -7.44 15.17
N LEU A 128 -1.20 -7.51 14.13
CA LEU A 128 -2.52 -8.15 14.28
C LEU A 128 -2.39 -9.62 14.73
N ALA A 129 -1.42 -10.35 14.19
CA ALA A 129 -1.16 -11.74 14.56
C ALA A 129 -0.62 -11.87 15.98
N TRP A 130 0.26 -10.95 16.39
CA TRP A 130 0.81 -10.91 17.75
C TRP A 130 -0.26 -10.72 18.82
N PHE A 131 -1.29 -9.93 18.53
CA PHE A 131 -2.43 -9.71 19.43
C PHE A 131 -3.58 -10.72 19.22
N GLY A 132 -3.36 -11.78 18.43
CA GLY A 132 -4.33 -12.86 18.25
C GLY A 132 -5.56 -12.50 17.42
N LEU A 133 -5.55 -11.39 16.68
CA LEU A 133 -6.65 -11.01 15.80
C LEU A 133 -6.68 -11.80 14.49
N VAL A 134 -5.52 -12.29 14.06
CA VAL A 134 -5.35 -13.15 12.87
C VAL A 134 -4.28 -14.19 13.17
N ASN A 135 -4.26 -15.32 12.48
CA ASN A 135 -3.09 -16.20 12.57
C ASN A 135 -1.95 -15.67 11.65
N PHE A 136 -0.72 -16.11 11.92
CA PHE A 136 0.46 -15.64 11.17
C PHE A 136 0.42 -16.00 9.69
N VAL A 137 -0.19 -17.14 9.33
CA VAL A 137 -0.28 -17.58 7.92
C VAL A 137 -1.22 -16.68 7.15
N ASP A 138 -2.42 -16.44 7.65
CA ASP A 138 -3.42 -15.57 7.03
C ASP A 138 -2.91 -14.13 6.97
N GLY A 139 -2.21 -13.67 8.02
CA GLY A 139 -1.55 -12.38 8.03
C GLY A 139 -0.48 -12.25 6.94
N ALA A 140 0.38 -13.26 6.77
CA ALA A 140 1.41 -13.27 5.74
C ALA A 140 0.82 -13.34 4.32
N VAL A 141 -0.21 -14.18 4.10
CA VAL A 141 -0.92 -14.28 2.82
C VAL A 141 -1.60 -12.96 2.48
N SER A 142 -2.28 -12.34 3.45
CA SER A 142 -2.95 -11.05 3.28
C SER A 142 -1.95 -9.93 2.96
N ALA A 143 -0.81 -9.91 3.65
CA ALA A 143 0.27 -8.96 3.36
C ALA A 143 0.81 -9.13 1.94
N ALA A 144 1.10 -10.37 1.51
CA ALA A 144 1.56 -10.64 0.15
C ALA A 144 0.51 -10.26 -0.91
N ALA A 145 -0.77 -10.59 -0.67
CA ALA A 145 -1.86 -10.27 -1.57
C ALA A 145 -2.02 -8.75 -1.76
N LEU A 146 -2.01 -7.97 -0.67
CA LEU A 146 -2.09 -6.51 -0.77
C LEU A 146 -0.85 -5.90 -1.42
N SER A 147 0.33 -6.45 -1.12
CA SER A 147 1.57 -6.01 -1.74
C SER A 147 1.57 -6.19 -3.25
N PHE A 148 1.00 -7.29 -3.73
CA PHE A 148 0.84 -7.57 -5.16
C PHE A 148 -0.29 -6.75 -5.79
N ALA A 149 -1.39 -6.54 -5.07
CA ALA A 149 -2.51 -5.74 -5.54
C ALA A 149 -2.08 -4.30 -5.86
N PHE A 150 -1.14 -3.72 -5.10
CA PHE A 150 -0.70 -2.34 -5.30
C PHE A 150 -0.21 -2.06 -6.73
N PRO A 151 0.89 -2.66 -7.24
CA PRO A 151 1.36 -2.40 -8.60
C PRO A 151 0.32 -2.77 -9.68
N VAL A 152 -0.47 -3.83 -9.46
CA VAL A 152 -1.51 -4.27 -10.41
C VAL A 152 -2.63 -3.24 -10.52
N VAL A 153 -3.15 -2.75 -9.40
CA VAL A 153 -4.25 -1.76 -9.38
C VAL A 153 -3.82 -0.48 -10.07
N TYR A 154 -2.60 -0.01 -9.80
CA TYR A 154 -2.11 1.21 -10.43
C TYR A 154 -1.87 1.03 -11.94
N TRP A 155 -1.33 -0.12 -12.35
CA TRP A 155 -1.16 -0.49 -13.76
C TRP A 155 -2.49 -0.59 -14.53
N LEU A 156 -3.52 -1.15 -13.89
CA LEU A 156 -4.88 -1.21 -14.42
C LEU A 156 -5.52 0.18 -14.48
N ALA A 157 -5.45 0.93 -13.38
CA ALA A 157 -6.05 2.26 -13.28
C ALA A 157 -5.51 3.22 -14.34
N TYR A 158 -4.25 3.08 -14.73
CA TYR A 158 -3.65 3.84 -15.83
C TYR A 158 -4.24 3.48 -17.21
N ARG A 159 -4.62 2.22 -17.43
CA ARG A 159 -5.22 1.74 -18.69
C ARG A 159 -6.73 1.96 -18.80
N LEU A 160 -7.40 2.13 -17.68
CA LEU A 160 -8.83 2.40 -17.67
C LEU A 160 -9.12 3.83 -18.15
N PRO A 161 -10.18 4.03 -18.95
CA PRO A 161 -10.61 5.37 -19.35
C PRO A 161 -10.95 6.21 -18.11
N GLU A 162 -10.95 7.53 -18.28
CA GLU A 162 -11.42 8.40 -17.21
C GLU A 162 -12.90 8.15 -16.93
N ILE A 163 -13.21 7.84 -15.68
CA ILE A 163 -14.56 7.59 -15.19
C ILE A 163 -14.88 8.72 -14.22
N PHE A 164 -16.00 9.42 -14.43
CA PHE A 164 -16.46 10.54 -13.59
C PHE A 164 -15.42 11.66 -13.37
N GLY A 165 -14.51 11.90 -14.32
CA GLY A 165 -13.44 12.92 -14.21
C GLY A 165 -12.36 12.62 -13.15
N LEU A 166 -12.36 11.42 -12.58
CA LEU A 166 -11.33 11.00 -11.63
C LEU A 166 -10.04 10.67 -12.40
N ARG A 167 -8.97 11.42 -12.16
CA ARG A 167 -7.61 11.11 -12.67
C ARG A 167 -7.12 9.74 -12.20
N TYR A 168 -6.17 9.15 -12.93
CA TYR A 168 -5.72 7.77 -12.70
C TYR A 168 -5.25 7.51 -11.26
N LEU A 169 -4.48 8.41 -10.65
CA LEU A 169 -4.00 8.25 -9.26
C LEU A 169 -5.17 8.15 -8.27
N MET A 170 -6.19 8.98 -8.45
CA MET A 170 -7.36 8.96 -7.58
C MET A 170 -8.12 7.64 -7.69
N ARG A 171 -8.27 7.12 -8.92
CA ARG A 171 -8.92 5.82 -9.15
C ARG A 171 -8.11 4.69 -8.50
N ALA A 172 -6.79 4.70 -8.71
CA ALA A 172 -5.90 3.69 -8.14
C ALA A 172 -5.96 3.67 -6.61
N GLU A 173 -5.95 4.84 -5.97
CA GLU A 173 -6.05 4.98 -4.52
C GLU A 173 -7.40 4.48 -3.98
N ILE A 174 -8.51 4.83 -4.63
CA ILE A 174 -9.85 4.38 -4.22
C ILE A 174 -9.96 2.85 -4.35
N ILE A 175 -9.57 2.30 -5.51
CA ILE A 175 -9.65 0.85 -5.77
C ILE A 175 -8.74 0.08 -4.81
N TYR A 176 -7.50 0.54 -4.62
CA TYR A 176 -6.57 -0.11 -3.72
C TYR A 176 -7.04 -0.02 -2.26
N GLY A 177 -7.60 1.13 -1.84
CA GLY A 177 -8.18 1.29 -0.51
C GLY A 177 -9.37 0.35 -0.28
N ALA A 178 -10.21 0.14 -1.31
CA ALA A 178 -11.31 -0.82 -1.25
C ALA A 178 -10.80 -2.27 -1.10
N ILE A 179 -9.79 -2.66 -1.88
CA ILE A 179 -9.16 -3.99 -1.79
C ILE A 179 -8.52 -4.18 -0.42
N TYR A 180 -7.84 -3.17 0.11
CA TYR A 180 -7.30 -3.18 1.46
C TYR A 180 -8.38 -3.47 2.49
N GLY A 181 -9.48 -2.71 2.50
CA GLY A 181 -10.57 -2.94 3.45
C GLY A 181 -11.25 -4.30 3.27
N ALA A 182 -11.35 -4.79 2.03
CA ALA A 182 -11.88 -6.12 1.74
C ALA A 182 -10.98 -7.23 2.29
N VAL A 183 -9.68 -7.17 2.03
CA VAL A 183 -8.72 -8.15 2.57
C VAL A 183 -8.75 -8.12 4.08
N LEU A 184 -8.64 -6.93 4.70
CA LEU A 184 -8.70 -6.82 6.15
C LEU A 184 -9.98 -7.42 6.75
N GLY A 185 -11.14 -7.12 6.15
CA GLY A 185 -12.41 -7.69 6.60
C GLY A 185 -12.49 -9.21 6.42
N LEU A 186 -11.94 -9.74 5.33
CA LEU A 186 -11.84 -11.19 5.13
C LEU A 186 -10.89 -11.83 6.14
N THR A 187 -9.73 -11.23 6.42
CA THR A 187 -8.76 -11.80 7.38
C THR A 187 -9.28 -11.74 8.82
N LEU A 188 -10.06 -10.71 9.18
CA LEU A 188 -10.56 -10.54 10.55
C LEU A 188 -11.87 -11.29 10.82
N PHE A 189 -12.75 -11.42 9.82
CA PHE A 189 -14.12 -11.91 10.00
C PHE A 189 -14.49 -13.08 9.07
N GLY A 190 -13.69 -13.33 8.04
CA GLY A 190 -13.88 -14.46 7.15
C GLY A 190 -13.32 -15.72 7.79
N VAL A 191 -14.21 -16.61 8.22
CA VAL A 191 -13.93 -18.04 8.37
C VAL A 191 -14.18 -18.70 7.02
#